data_AF-A0A1C3EJ88-F1
#
_entry.id   AF-A0A1C3EJ88-F1
#
_cell.length_a   1.000
_cell.length_b   1.000
_cell.length_c   1.000
_cell.angle_alpha   90.00
_cell.angle_beta   90.00
_cell.angle_gamma   90.00
#
_symmetry.space_group_name_H-M   'P 1'
#
loop_
_entity.id
_entity.type
_entity.pdbx_description
1 polymer ?
#
loop_
_entity_poly.entity_id
_entity_poly.type
_entity_poly.pdbx_seq_one_letter_code
_entity_poly.pdbx_strand_id
1 'polypeptide(L)'
;MDKNYERYIEDACKLLGDLEGALLEQVLINTVQDEFNVVYLKTSKGNFCLHGESGGEYLGIRNLIEVPKLTNEDGYAISTYPPFQQFEGHEIVKVRQIGTAWNGHGFEFNFKGLHTISMLVQSVYCGSAPDNLDDCLRLGIGMYQNKKNLT
;
A
#
# COMPACT_ATOMS: atom_id res chain seq x y z
N MET A 1 22.14 -17.05 -7.30
CA MET A 1 21.09 -16.96 -8.34
C MET A 1 20.74 -15.49 -8.44
N ASP A 2 20.98 -14.85 -9.58
CA ASP A 2 20.43 -13.52 -9.83
C ASP A 2 18.92 -13.69 -10.05
N LYS A 3 18.15 -13.39 -9.01
CA LYS A 3 16.69 -13.27 -9.14
C LYS A 3 16.43 -12.10 -10.10
N ASN A 4 15.69 -12.35 -11.19
CA ASN A 4 15.26 -11.29 -12.09
C ASN A 4 14.07 -10.54 -11.46
N TYR A 5 14.38 -9.68 -10.49
CA TYR A 5 13.39 -8.91 -9.73
C TYR A 5 12.55 -8.01 -10.61
N GLU A 6 13.11 -7.42 -11.66
CA GLU A 6 12.37 -6.53 -12.57
C GLU A 6 11.17 -7.27 -13.18
N ARG A 7 11.39 -8.46 -13.73
CA ARG A 7 10.32 -9.26 -14.30
C ARG A 7 9.28 -9.69 -13.26
N TYR A 8 9.72 -10.08 -12.06
CA TYR A 8 8.81 -10.49 -10.99
C TYR A 8 7.95 -9.34 -10.47
N ILE A 9 8.53 -8.15 -10.37
CA ILE A 9 7.81 -6.93 -9.99
C ILE A 9 6.82 -6.54 -11.07
N GLU A 10 7.23 -6.54 -12.35
CA GLU A 10 6.33 -6.28 -13.48
C GLU A 10 5.12 -7.21 -13.44
N ASP A 11 5.34 -8.52 -13.25
CA ASP A 11 4.28 -9.51 -13.15
C ASP A 11 3.37 -9.26 -11.94
N ALA A 12 3.93 -8.97 -10.77
CA ALA A 12 3.18 -8.73 -9.54
C ALA A 12 2.41 -7.40 -9.53
N CYS A 13 2.83 -6.44 -10.36
CA CYS A 13 2.23 -5.11 -10.45
C CYS A 13 1.31 -4.93 -11.68
N LYS A 14 0.97 -6.01 -12.40
CA LYS A 14 0.10 -5.95 -13.59
C LYS A 14 -1.26 -5.27 -13.36
N LEU A 15 -1.78 -5.38 -12.14
CA LEU A 15 -3.09 -4.81 -11.77
C LEU A 15 -3.01 -3.34 -11.31
N LEU A 16 -1.84 -2.74 -11.28
CA LEU A 16 -1.65 -1.39 -10.76
C LEU A 16 -2.41 -0.34 -11.59
N GLY A 17 -2.50 -0.54 -12.91
CA GLY A 17 -3.31 0.30 -13.80
C GLY A 17 -4.82 0.16 -13.59
N ASP A 18 -5.29 -0.99 -13.08
CA ASP A 18 -6.73 -1.24 -12.90
C ASP A 18 -7.31 -0.42 -11.74
N LEU A 19 -6.46 0.01 -10.81
CA LEU A 19 -6.82 0.88 -9.68
C LEU A 19 -7.08 2.33 -10.11
N GLU A 20 -6.48 2.80 -11.21
CA GLU A 20 -6.66 4.18 -11.67
C GLU A 20 -8.09 4.43 -12.15
N GLY A 21 -8.69 5.52 -11.70
CA GLY A 21 -10.10 5.87 -11.92
C GLY A 21 -11.10 5.11 -11.04
N ALA A 22 -10.65 4.25 -10.13
CA ALA A 22 -11.54 3.60 -9.16
C ALA A 22 -11.85 4.55 -8.00
N LEU A 23 -13.10 4.53 -7.51
CA LEU A 23 -13.46 5.17 -6.25
C LEU A 23 -12.96 4.27 -5.12
N LEU A 24 -12.12 4.79 -4.22
CA LEU A 24 -11.71 4.05 -3.03
C LEU A 24 -12.85 4.10 -2.00
N GLU A 25 -13.50 2.96 -1.76
CA GLU A 25 -14.64 2.86 -0.85
C GLU A 25 -14.20 2.58 0.58
N GLN A 26 -13.17 1.76 0.75
CA GLN A 26 -12.68 1.34 2.06
C GLN A 26 -11.24 0.85 2.00
N VAL A 27 -10.47 1.13 3.04
CA VAL A 27 -9.17 0.51 3.29
C VAL A 27 -9.18 -0.27 4.59
N LEU A 28 -8.79 -1.54 4.53
CA LEU A 28 -8.60 -2.39 5.71
C LEU A 28 -7.16 -2.87 5.77
N ILE A 29 -6.63 -2.98 6.98
CA ILE A 29 -5.27 -3.44 7.22
C ILE A 29 -5.32 -4.74 8.01
N ASN A 30 -4.62 -5.76 7.51
CA ASN A 30 -4.28 -6.92 8.30
C ASN A 30 -3.03 -6.63 9.13
N THR A 31 -3.13 -6.84 10.44
CA THR A 31 -2.02 -6.79 11.39
C THR A 31 -1.81 -8.18 11.96
N VAL A 32 -0.58 -8.67 11.94
CA VAL A 32 -0.18 -9.95 12.52
C VAL A 32 0.95 -9.68 13.50
N GLN A 33 0.79 -10.09 14.76
CA GLN A 33 1.80 -9.84 15.81
C GLN A 33 2.31 -8.38 15.84
N ASP A 34 1.38 -7.42 15.80
CA ASP A 34 1.63 -5.97 15.76
C ASP A 34 2.31 -5.43 14.48
N GLU A 35 2.49 -6.26 13.46
CA GLU A 35 3.08 -5.90 12.18
C GLU A 35 2.02 -5.76 11.08
N PHE A 36 2.07 -4.66 10.32
CA PHE A 36 1.21 -4.52 9.14
C PHE A 36 1.64 -5.54 8.07
N ASN A 37 0.69 -6.33 7.58
CA ASN A 37 0.99 -7.46 6.71
C ASN A 37 0.32 -7.35 5.33
N VAL A 38 -0.95 -6.91 5.30
CA VAL A 38 -1.72 -6.77 4.05
C VAL A 38 -2.56 -5.50 4.09
N VAL A 39 -2.61 -4.77 2.98
CA VAL A 39 -3.58 -3.69 2.76
C VAL A 39 -4.67 -4.19 1.82
N TYR A 40 -5.92 -4.17 2.25
CA TYR A 40 -7.08 -4.46 1.43
C TYR A 40 -7.72 -3.18 0.95
N LEU A 41 -7.99 -3.10 -0.35
CA LEU A 41 -8.65 -1.98 -0.99
C LEU A 41 -10.00 -2.45 -1.52
N LYS A 42 -11.09 -1.89 -1.00
CA LYS A 42 -12.42 -1.99 -1.61
C LYS A 42 -12.59 -0.82 -2.54
N THR A 43 -12.88 -1.08 -3.81
CA THR A 43 -13.04 -0.02 -4.81
C THR A 43 -14.27 -0.25 -5.70
N SER A 44 -14.71 0.79 -6.40
CA SER A 44 -15.78 0.67 -7.39
C SER A 44 -15.43 -0.21 -8.60
N LYS A 45 -14.15 -0.59 -8.78
CA LYS A 45 -13.68 -1.48 -9.85
C LYS A 45 -13.37 -2.90 -9.39
N GLY A 46 -13.52 -3.19 -8.10
CA GLY A 46 -13.22 -4.50 -7.53
C GLY A 46 -12.48 -4.40 -6.20
N ASN A 47 -12.17 -5.55 -5.64
CA ASN A 47 -11.45 -5.69 -4.39
C ASN A 47 -10.01 -6.11 -4.68
N PHE A 48 -9.06 -5.48 -4.01
CA PHE A 48 -7.64 -5.73 -4.21
C PHE A 48 -6.94 -5.93 -2.86
N CYS A 49 -5.80 -6.64 -2.87
CA CYS A 49 -4.86 -6.61 -1.77
C CYS A 49 -3.45 -6.23 -2.24
N LEU A 50 -2.75 -5.47 -1.40
CA LEU A 50 -1.34 -5.14 -1.51
C LEU A 50 -0.60 -5.94 -0.43
N HIS A 51 0.40 -6.72 -0.82
CA HIS A 51 1.10 -7.61 0.10
C HIS A 51 2.55 -7.82 -0.30
N GLY A 52 3.36 -8.26 0.66
CA GLY A 52 4.74 -8.68 0.41
C GLY A 52 4.81 -9.91 -0.51
N GLU A 53 5.74 -9.89 -1.44
CA GLU A 53 6.09 -11.00 -2.33
C GLU A 53 7.53 -11.45 -2.06
N SER A 54 7.84 -12.71 -2.34
CA SER A 54 9.17 -13.31 -2.12
C SER A 54 9.73 -13.14 -0.69
N GLY A 55 8.90 -13.20 0.34
CA GLY A 55 9.33 -12.94 1.73
C GLY A 55 9.35 -11.46 2.10
N GLY A 56 8.57 -10.62 1.40
CA GLY A 56 8.47 -9.19 1.67
C GLY A 56 9.46 -8.34 0.88
N GLU A 57 10.29 -8.92 0.02
CA GLU A 57 11.33 -8.20 -0.73
C GLU A 57 10.77 -7.07 -1.62
N TYR A 58 9.55 -7.24 -2.11
CA TYR A 58 8.78 -6.25 -2.88
C TYR A 58 7.27 -6.44 -2.64
N LEU A 59 6.45 -5.57 -3.20
CA LEU A 59 4.99 -5.65 -3.09
C LEU A 59 4.35 -6.16 -4.39
N GLY A 60 3.30 -6.95 -4.24
CA GLY A 60 2.41 -7.34 -5.31
C GLY A 60 0.98 -6.86 -5.09
N ILE A 61 0.18 -6.93 -6.15
CA ILE A 61 -1.24 -6.62 -6.14
C ILE A 61 -2.01 -7.85 -6.62
N ARG A 62 -3.06 -8.25 -5.89
CA ARG A 62 -3.96 -9.32 -6.30
C ARG A 62 -5.41 -8.91 -6.21
N ASN A 63 -6.24 -9.49 -7.08
CA ASN A 63 -7.69 -9.39 -6.99
C ASN A 63 -8.23 -10.26 -5.86
N LEU A 64 -9.30 -9.78 -5.23
CA LEU A 64 -10.10 -10.52 -4.25
C LEU A 64 -11.54 -10.60 -4.72
N ILE A 65 -12.21 -11.69 -4.35
CA ILE A 65 -13.67 -11.81 -4.54
C ILE A 65 -14.36 -10.88 -3.55
N GLU A 66 -13.93 -10.90 -2.28
CA GLU A 66 -14.44 -10.06 -1.20
C GLU A 66 -13.29 -9.53 -0.34
N VAL A 67 -13.47 -8.33 0.22
CA VAL A 67 -12.60 -7.86 1.30
C VAL A 67 -12.95 -8.62 2.58
N PRO A 68 -11.96 -8.94 3.43
CA PRO A 68 -12.24 -9.71 4.63
C PRO A 68 -12.98 -8.86 5.67
N LYS A 69 -13.63 -9.52 6.63
CA LYS A 69 -14.38 -8.87 7.69
C LYS A 69 -13.44 -8.29 8.74
N LEU A 70 -13.91 -7.26 9.45
CA LEU A 70 -13.21 -6.74 10.63
C LEU A 70 -13.07 -7.85 11.69
N THR A 71 -11.87 -7.97 12.24
CA THR A 71 -11.53 -8.93 13.30
C THR A 71 -10.59 -8.27 14.31
N ASN A 72 -10.62 -8.76 15.53
CA ASN A 72 -9.74 -8.31 16.62
C ASN A 72 -9.36 -9.51 17.48
N GLU A 73 -8.69 -10.48 16.87
CA GLU A 73 -8.17 -11.67 17.53
C GLU A 73 -6.75 -11.39 18.04
N ASP A 74 -6.33 -12.10 19.07
CA ASP A 74 -4.99 -11.94 19.63
C ASP A 74 -3.92 -12.33 18.60
N GLY A 75 -3.00 -11.42 18.31
CA GLY A 75 -1.98 -11.59 17.27
C GLY A 75 -2.48 -11.58 15.82
N TYR A 76 -3.78 -11.38 15.57
CA TYR A 76 -4.36 -11.25 14.23
C TYR A 76 -5.57 -10.31 14.21
N ALA A 77 -5.42 -9.15 13.56
CA ALA A 77 -6.50 -8.18 13.43
C ALA A 77 -6.70 -7.75 11.97
N ILE A 78 -7.95 -7.48 11.62
CA ILE A 78 -8.32 -6.74 10.41
C ILE A 78 -9.10 -5.52 10.87
N SER A 79 -8.52 -4.35 10.64
CA SER A 79 -9.06 -3.09 11.15
C SER A 79 -9.02 -1.99 10.10
N THR A 80 -9.81 -0.94 10.32
CA THR A 80 -9.62 0.33 9.61
C THR A 80 -8.36 1.00 10.14
N TYR A 81 -7.66 1.73 9.27
CA TYR A 81 -6.49 2.50 9.66
C TYR A 81 -6.81 3.99 9.60
N PRO A 82 -6.96 4.68 10.75
CA PRO A 82 -7.44 6.06 10.80
C PRO A 82 -6.68 7.02 9.87
N PRO A 83 -5.34 6.93 9.72
CA PRO A 83 -4.62 7.77 8.77
C PRO A 83 -5.07 7.58 7.32
N PHE A 84 -5.53 6.41 6.91
CA PHE A 84 -5.97 6.16 5.53
C PHE A 84 -7.44 6.48 5.26
N GLN A 85 -8.25 6.69 6.30
CA GLN A 85 -9.66 7.04 6.15
C GLN A 85 -9.87 8.34 5.35
N GLN A 86 -8.89 9.26 5.38
CA GLN A 86 -8.96 10.51 4.61
C GLN A 86 -8.94 10.32 3.09
N PHE A 87 -8.54 9.14 2.60
CA PHE A 87 -8.53 8.81 1.17
C PHE A 87 -9.81 8.09 0.73
N GLU A 88 -10.60 7.55 1.66
CA GLU A 88 -11.87 6.91 1.36
C GLU A 88 -12.88 7.94 0.82
N GLY A 89 -13.69 7.54 -0.17
CA GLY A 89 -14.59 8.43 -0.90
C GLY A 89 -13.93 9.26 -2.01
N HIS A 90 -12.62 9.10 -2.25
CA HIS A 90 -11.91 9.75 -3.33
C HIS A 90 -11.56 8.79 -4.48
N GLU A 91 -11.60 9.32 -5.70
CA GLU A 91 -11.17 8.61 -6.91
C GLU A 91 -9.64 8.55 -6.96
N ILE A 92 -9.07 7.36 -7.18
CA ILE A 92 -7.64 7.16 -7.39
C ILE A 92 -7.27 7.72 -8.77
N VAL A 93 -6.50 8.80 -8.83
CA VAL A 93 -6.13 9.42 -10.12
C VAL A 93 -4.83 8.88 -10.68
N LYS A 94 -3.94 8.40 -9.80
CA LYS A 94 -2.66 7.83 -10.20
C LYS A 94 -2.17 6.87 -9.14
N VAL A 95 -1.64 5.74 -9.58
CA VAL A 95 -0.83 4.84 -8.74
C VAL A 95 0.55 4.74 -9.38
N ARG A 96 1.60 4.79 -8.56
CA ARG A 96 2.98 4.68 -9.03
C ARG A 96 3.74 3.68 -8.20
N GLN A 97 4.53 2.86 -8.86
CA GLN A 97 5.58 2.11 -8.18
C GLN A 97 6.66 3.09 -7.68
N ILE A 98 7.11 2.88 -6.46
CA ILE A 98 8.24 3.57 -5.84
C ILE A 98 9.23 2.54 -5.32
N GLY A 99 10.51 2.92 -5.19
CA GLY A 99 11.56 2.03 -4.69
C GLY A 99 11.88 0.84 -5.60
N THR A 100 12.76 -0.03 -5.11
CA THR A 100 13.15 -1.30 -5.77
C THR A 100 13.11 -2.45 -4.77
N ALA A 101 13.23 -3.71 -5.22
CA ALA A 101 13.33 -4.86 -4.31
C ALA A 101 14.40 -4.61 -3.24
N TRP A 102 14.09 -4.96 -1.98
CA TRP A 102 14.91 -4.69 -0.79
C TRP A 102 15.17 -3.20 -0.47
N ASN A 103 14.72 -2.28 -1.30
CA ASN A 103 14.93 -0.84 -1.18
C ASN A 103 13.61 -0.07 -1.33
N GLY A 104 12.65 -0.42 -0.47
CA GLY A 104 11.48 0.38 -0.19
C GLY A 104 10.47 0.31 -1.32
N HIS A 105 10.48 -0.81 -2.05
CA HIS A 105 9.51 -1.07 -3.10
C HIS A 105 8.10 -0.85 -2.55
N GLY A 106 7.25 -0.19 -3.30
CA GLY A 106 5.91 0.09 -2.84
C GLY A 106 5.11 0.87 -3.85
N PHE A 107 4.01 1.41 -3.35
CA PHE A 107 3.04 2.13 -4.14
C PHE A 107 2.72 3.48 -3.51
N GLU A 108 2.72 4.51 -4.35
CA GLU A 108 2.20 5.83 -4.04
C GLU A 108 0.86 6.02 -4.76
N PHE A 109 -0.19 6.30 -4.01
CA PHE A 109 -1.53 6.59 -4.53
C PHE A 109 -1.83 8.07 -4.39
N ASN A 110 -2.27 8.67 -5.48
CA ASN A 110 -2.76 10.03 -5.52
C ASN A 110 -4.26 10.03 -5.81
N PHE A 111 -4.97 10.96 -5.20
CA PHE A 111 -6.43 10.98 -5.18
C PHE A 111 -6.99 12.31 -5.69
N LYS A 112 -8.16 12.24 -6.31
CA LYS A 112 -8.87 13.40 -6.84
C LYS A 112 -9.29 14.34 -5.71
N GLY A 113 -8.90 15.61 -5.83
CA GLY A 113 -9.17 16.63 -4.81
C GLY A 113 -8.20 16.64 -3.63
N LEU A 114 -7.29 15.67 -3.52
CA LEU A 114 -6.28 15.59 -2.46
C LEU A 114 -4.90 15.91 -3.03
N HIS A 115 -4.66 17.19 -3.35
CA HIS A 115 -3.48 17.61 -4.13
C HIS A 115 -2.17 17.67 -3.34
N THR A 116 -2.24 17.67 -2.02
CA THR A 116 -1.08 17.86 -1.13
C THR A 116 -0.75 16.64 -0.32
N ILE A 117 -1.47 15.53 -0.52
CA ILE A 117 -1.26 14.29 0.22
C ILE A 117 -1.37 13.07 -0.68
N SER A 118 -0.61 12.03 -0.35
CA SER A 118 -0.65 10.73 -1.02
C SER A 118 -0.68 9.61 0.02
N MET A 119 -1.26 8.46 -0.36
CA MET A 119 -1.19 7.24 0.44
C MET A 119 0.03 6.43 0.02
N LEU A 120 0.86 6.03 0.98
CA LEU A 120 2.07 5.25 0.75
C LEU A 120 1.95 3.87 1.39
N VAL A 121 2.22 2.83 0.61
CA VAL A 121 2.32 1.45 1.07
C VAL A 121 3.63 0.87 0.57
N GLN A 122 4.52 0.48 1.47
CA GLN A 122 5.86 -0.01 1.12
C GLN A 122 6.16 -1.35 1.76
N SER A 123 6.95 -2.16 1.06
CA SER A 123 7.58 -3.35 1.60
C SER A 123 8.81 -2.98 2.44
N VAL A 124 8.93 -3.57 3.63
CA VAL A 124 10.16 -3.69 4.41
C VAL A 124 10.78 -2.37 4.91
N TYR A 125 11.61 -2.49 5.95
CA TYR A 125 12.48 -1.43 6.44
C TYR A 125 13.78 -1.33 5.62
N CYS A 126 14.01 -0.19 4.94
CA CYS A 126 15.28 0.10 4.28
C CYS A 126 16.18 0.93 5.18
N GLY A 127 16.96 0.26 6.01
CA GLY A 127 17.92 0.84 6.95
C GLY A 127 18.20 -0.09 8.15
N SER A 128 18.80 0.43 9.22
CA SER A 128 18.92 -0.30 10.49
C SER A 128 17.54 -0.43 11.13
N ALA A 129 16.96 -1.63 11.08
CA ALA A 129 15.71 -1.96 11.76
C ALA A 129 15.85 -1.67 13.27
N PRO A 130 14.79 -1.20 13.96
CA PRO A 130 14.65 -1.47 15.38
C PRO A 130 14.65 -3.00 15.57
N ASP A 131 15.32 -3.50 16.62
CA ASP A 131 15.31 -4.94 16.90
C ASP A 131 13.86 -5.46 16.96
N ASN A 132 13.57 -6.55 16.24
CA ASN A 132 12.28 -7.28 16.19
C ASN A 132 11.16 -6.76 15.27
N LEU A 133 11.47 -6.06 14.17
CA LEU A 133 10.50 -5.78 13.10
C LEU A 133 11.02 -6.36 11.79
N ASP A 134 10.62 -7.58 11.47
CA ASP A 134 11.08 -8.32 10.30
C ASP A 134 9.97 -8.35 9.23
N ASP A 135 10.31 -7.97 8.00
CA ASP A 135 9.48 -8.19 6.80
C ASP A 135 8.02 -7.67 6.81
N CYS A 136 7.73 -6.59 7.55
CA CYS A 136 6.41 -5.96 7.58
C CYS A 136 6.19 -4.83 6.54
N LEU A 137 4.93 -4.52 6.27
CA LEU A 137 4.52 -3.35 5.49
C LEU A 137 4.74 -2.05 6.28
N ARG A 138 5.07 -0.98 5.55
CA ARG A 138 4.98 0.38 6.06
C ARG A 138 3.85 1.13 5.41
N LEU A 139 3.06 1.78 6.25
CA LEU A 139 1.93 2.60 5.85
C LEU A 139 2.26 4.05 6.18
N GLY A 140 2.03 4.96 5.23
CA GLY A 140 2.40 6.35 5.40
C GLY A 140 1.54 7.31 4.59
N ILE A 141 1.64 8.59 4.95
CA ILE A 141 1.05 9.69 4.20
C ILE A 141 2.18 10.56 3.67
N GLY A 142 2.31 10.66 2.35
CA GLY A 142 3.16 11.67 1.74
C GLY A 142 2.52 13.04 1.87
N MET A 143 3.28 14.07 2.22
CA MET A 143 2.81 15.45 2.30
C MET A 143 3.64 16.34 1.38
N TYR A 144 2.99 17.04 0.45
CA TYR A 144 3.63 17.95 -0.49
C TYR A 144 3.33 19.40 -0.12
N GLN A 145 4.38 20.22 -0.08
CA GLN A 145 4.27 21.66 0.14
C GLN A 145 4.63 22.41 -1.12
N ASN A 146 3.64 23.06 -1.73
CA ASN A 146 3.90 24.01 -2.80
C ASN A 146 4.16 25.38 -2.18
N LYS A 147 5.42 25.71 -1.89
CA LYS A 147 5.80 27.11 -1.62
C LYS A 147 5.68 27.90 -2.92
N LYS A 148 4.54 28.54 -3.17
CA LYS A 148 4.57 29.79 -3.92
C LYS A 148 5.18 30.83 -2.99
N ASN A 149 6.49 31.01 -3.05
CA ASN A 149 7.09 32.25 -2.56
C ASN A 149 6.55 33.36 -3.47
N LEU A 150 5.47 34.00 -3.02
CA LEU A 150 5.08 35.31 -3.54
C LEU A 150 6.07 36.30 -2.92
N THR A 151 7.15 36.57 -3.64
CA THR A 151 7.91 37.83 -3.52
C THR A 151 7.49 38.74 -4.65
#